data_AF-A0A7J2R6K8-F1
#
_entry.id   AF-A0A7J2R6K8-F1
#
_cell.length_a   1.000
_cell.length_b   1.000
_cell.length_c   1.000
_cell.angle_alpha   90.00
_cell.angle_beta   90.00
_cell.angle_gamma   90.00
#
_symmetry.space_group_name_H-M   'P 1'
#
loop_
_entity.id
_entity.type
_entity.pdbx_description
1 polymer ?
#
loop_
_entity_poly.entity_id
_entity_poly.type
_entity_poly.pdbx_seq_one_letter_code
_entity_poly.pdbx_strand_id
1 'polypeptide(L)' 'MKIELTEKEQKIIKRLKNIAKIWPDTLWLFSASGSLCVMRKKDGKVVMDGFSVDYRYIVDYIDIE' A
#
# COMPACT_ATOMS: atom_id res chain seq x y z
N MET A 1 1.11 -3.39 -26.04
CA MET A 1 1.62 -2.00 -26.06
C MET A 1 2.09 -1.67 -24.66
N LYS A 2 3.34 -1.24 -24.46
CA LYS A 2 3.78 -0.75 -23.14
C LYS A 2 3.42 0.73 -23.04
N ILE A 3 2.85 1.14 -21.92
CA ILE A 3 2.65 2.55 -21.61
C ILE A 3 4.04 3.15 -21.35
N GLU A 4 4.38 4.23 -22.05
CA GLU A 4 5.58 5.01 -21.77
C GLU A 4 5.34 5.89 -20.54
N LEU A 5 6.24 5.80 -19.57
CA LEU A 5 6.17 6.57 -18.34
C LEU A 5 7.09 7.79 -18.45
N THR A 6 6.59 8.93 -18.00
CA THR A 6 7.38 10.15 -17.78
C THR A 6 8.50 9.90 -16.76
N GLU A 7 9.57 10.70 -16.80
CA GLU A 7 10.64 10.62 -15.81
C GLU A 7 10.14 10.78 -14.37
N LYS A 8 9.12 11.61 -14.16
CA LYS A 8 8.53 11.85 -12.84
C LYS A 8 7.88 10.58 -12.31
N GLU A 9 7.08 9.89 -13.13
CA GLU A 9 6.45 8.62 -12.77
C GLU A 9 7.50 7.54 -12.48
N GLN A 10 8.53 7.44 -13.31
CA GLN A 10 9.64 6.50 -13.10
C GLN A 10 10.37 6.75 -11.76
N LYS A 11 10.64 8.03 -11.43
CA LYS A 11 11.27 8.41 -10.15
C LYS A 11 10.40 8.03 -8.96
N ILE A 12 9.08 8.23 -9.02
CA ILE A 12 8.15 7.85 -7.96
C ILE A 12 8.07 6.33 -7.79
N ILE A 13 7.93 5.58 -8.88
CA ILE A 13 7.93 4.10 -8.83
C ILE A 13 9.22 3.57 -8.23
N LYS A 14 10.38 4.14 -8.58
CA LYS A 14 11.67 3.76 -7.98
C LYS A 14 11.69 4.00 -6.47
N ARG A 15 11.14 5.12 -5.99
CA ARG A 15 11.02 5.42 -4.56
C ARG A 15 10.13 4.40 -3.84
N LEU A 16 8.95 4.09 -4.39
CA LEU A 16 8.04 3.09 -3.82
C LEU A 16 8.70 1.71 -3.74
N LYS A 17 9.42 1.29 -4.79
CA LYS A 17 10.18 0.02 -4.79
C LYS A 17 11.27 -0.01 -3.73
N ASN A 18 11.91 1.12 -3.44
CA ASN A 18 12.92 1.19 -2.39
C ASN A 18 12.28 1.16 -1.00
N ILE A 19 11.16 1.85 -0.80
CA ILE A 19 10.38 1.80 0.45
C ILE A 19 9.93 0.37 0.74
N ALA A 20 9.47 -0.37 -0.27
CA ALA A 20 9.04 -1.76 -0.12
C ALA A 20 10.14 -2.68 0.45
N LYS A 21 11.43 -2.38 0.22
CA LYS A 21 12.55 -3.19 0.74
C LYS A 21 12.77 -3.03 2.25
N ILE A 22 12.34 -1.92 2.82
CA ILE A 22 12.48 -1.60 4.25
C ILE A 22 11.13 -1.63 4.97
N TRP A 23 10.07 -2.06 4.28
CA TRP A 23 8.73 -2.07 4.84
C TRP A 23 8.65 -3.09 5.99
N PRO A 24 8.12 -2.71 7.17
CA PRO A 24 8.02 -3.65 8.29
C PRO A 24 7.08 -4.81 7.96
N ASP A 25 7.50 -6.05 8.22
CA ASP A 25 6.65 -7.24 7.99
C ASP A 25 5.36 -7.24 8.81
N THR A 26 5.32 -6.46 9.89
CA THR A 26 4.14 -6.26 10.73
C THR A 26 3.10 -5.32 10.13
N LEU A 27 3.44 -4.62 9.04
CA LEU A 27 2.55 -3.70 8.34
C LEU A 27 2.19 -4.26 6.95
N TRP A 28 1.05 -3.80 6.46
CA TRP A 28 0.54 -4.11 5.13
C TRP A 28 0.07 -2.80 4.48
N LEU A 29 0.41 -2.61 3.21
CA LEU A 29 -0.08 -1.50 2.41
C LEU A 29 -1.20 -1.99 1.49
N PHE A 30 -2.35 -1.34 1.52
CA PHE A 30 -3.51 -1.67 0.70
C PHE A 30 -4.05 -0.41 0.03
N SER A 31 -4.44 -0.50 -1.24
CA SER A 31 -5.07 0.63 -1.94
C SER A 31 -6.54 0.34 -2.18
N ALA A 32 -7.40 1.29 -1.80
CA ALA A 32 -8.82 1.29 -2.16
C ALA A 32 -9.37 2.72 -2.17
N SER A 33 -10.33 2.97 -3.07
CA SER A 33 -11.14 4.20 -3.12
C SER A 33 -10.31 5.49 -3.05
N GLY A 34 -9.26 5.60 -3.87
CA GLY A 34 -8.40 6.79 -3.93
C GLY A 34 -7.42 6.97 -2.78
N SER A 35 -7.28 5.98 -1.88
CA SER A 35 -6.35 6.05 -0.75
C SER A 35 -5.38 4.88 -0.72
N LEU A 36 -4.19 5.12 -0.16
CA LEU A 36 -3.25 4.09 0.31
C LEU A 36 -3.39 3.95 1.82
N CYS A 37 -3.97 2.84 2.26
CA CYS A 37 -4.12 2.49 3.66
C CYS A 37 -2.87 1.77 4.17
N VAL A 38 -2.36 2.21 5.32
CA VAL A 38 -1.37 1.48 6.10
C VAL A 38 -2.12 0.68 7.15
N MET A 39 -1.94 -0.64 7.14
CA MET A 39 -2.66 -1.58 8.00
C MET A 39 -1.71 -2.36 8.89
N ARG A 40 -2.11 -2.60 10.14
CA ARG A 40 -1.41 -3.52 11.04
C ARG A 40 -1.82 -4.95 10.74
N LYS A 41 -0.85 -5.84 10.47
CA LYS A 41 -1.14 -7.28 10.35
C LYS A 41 -1.53 -7.86 11.71
N LYS A 42 -2.37 -8.89 11.69
CA LYS A 42 -2.70 -9.72 12.86
C LYS A 42 -1.99 -11.06 12.73
N ASP A 43 -1.15 -11.42 13.70
CA ASP A 43 -0.40 -12.67 13.70
C ASP A 43 0.39 -12.92 12.40
N GLY A 44 0.95 -11.84 11.84
CA GLY A 44 1.69 -11.85 10.58
C GLY A 44 0.83 -11.96 9.30
N LYS A 45 -0.49 -12.01 9.43
CA LYS A 45 -1.44 -12.15 8.30
C LYS A 45 -2.12 -10.85 7.96
N VAL A 46 -2.49 -10.71 6.68
CA VAL A 46 -3.42 -9.67 6.23
C VAL A 46 -4.75 -9.82 6.94
N VAL A 47 -5.42 -8.70 7.16
CA VAL A 47 -6.62 -8.59 7.99
C VAL A 47 -7.82 -8.36 7.08
N MET A 48 -8.57 -9.43 6.86
CA MET A 48 -9.73 -9.48 5.98
C MET A 48 -11.00 -9.71 6.82
N ASP A 49 -12.09 -9.05 6.45
CA ASP A 49 -13.44 -9.28 6.94
C ASP A 49 -14.32 -9.72 5.74
N GLY A 50 -14.45 -11.04 5.58
CA GLY A 50 -15.04 -11.64 4.38
C GLY A 50 -14.22 -11.34 3.12
N PHE A 51 -14.83 -10.64 2.16
CA PHE A 51 -14.19 -10.23 0.91
C PHE A 51 -13.59 -8.81 0.96
N SER A 52 -13.68 -8.15 2.11
CA SER A 52 -13.20 -6.79 2.32
C SER A 52 -12.02 -6.75 3.27
N VAL A 53 -11.25 -5.67 3.25
CA VAL A 53 -10.24 -5.41 4.28
C VAL A 53 -10.91 -5.03 5.59
N ASP A 54 -10.37 -5.53 6.71
CA ASP A 54 -10.88 -5.17 8.04
C ASP A 54 -10.37 -3.77 8.43
N TYR A 55 -11.22 -2.76 8.27
CA TYR A 55 -10.88 -1.35 8.49
C TYR A 55 -10.41 -1.04 9.91
N ARG A 56 -10.71 -1.91 10.90
CA ARG A 56 -10.28 -1.73 12.30
C ARG A 56 -8.76 -1.81 12.48
N TYR A 57 -8.05 -2.34 11.49
CA TYR A 57 -6.60 -2.46 11.49
C TYR A 57 -5.89 -1.37 10.69
N ILE A 58 -6.63 -0.40 10.14
CA ILE A 58 -6.03 0.79 9.54
C ILE A 58 -5.35 1.60 10.64
N VAL A 59 -4.07 1.88 10.46
CA VAL A 59 -3.27 2.72 11.37
C VAL A 59 -3.01 4.10 10.79
N ASP A 60 -3.05 4.24 9.47
CA ASP A 60 -2.92 5.53 8.76
C ASP A 60 -3.42 5.39 7.32
N TYR A 61 -3.59 6.52 6.63
CA TYR A 61 -3.89 6.55 5.20
C TYR A 61 -3.26 7.76 4.50
N ILE A 62 -3.03 7.61 3.20
CA ILE A 62 -2.54 8.67 2.31
C ILE A 62 -3.57 8.83 1.20
N ASP A 63 -4.11 10.04 1.07
CA ASP A 63 -4.96 10.42 -0.06
C ASP A 63 -4.10 10.55 -1.33
N ILE A 64 -4.50 9.87 -2.42
CA ILE A 64 -3.74 9.80 -3.67
C ILE A 64 -4.57 10.12 -4.92
N GLU A 65 -5.81 10.56 -4.76
CA GLU A 65 -6.69 11.04 -5.85
C GLU A 65 -7.02 12.55 -5.74
#